data_AF-A0A3S1RHQ6-F1
#
_entry.id   AF-A0A3S1RHQ6-F1
#
_cell.length_a   1.000
_cell.length_b   1.000
_cell.length_c   1.000
_cell.angle_alpha   90.00
_cell.angle_beta   90.00
_cell.angle_gamma   90.00
#
_symmetry.space_group_name_H-M   'P 1'
#
loop_
_entity.id
_entity.type
_entity.pdbx_description
1 polymer ?
#
loop_
_entity_poly.entity_id
_entity_poly.type
_entity_poly.pdbx_seq_one_letter_code
_entity_poly.pdbx_strand_id
1 'polypeptide(L)'
;MPSENYSFLDVAVLDAVRQRFAAGDAIALLSADLEQVIWANGPGAAVFGYPDIEAIIGASTGLPLIARRQIMATSGFPQIGRDRAITVRLATGLTSRAVGFLASAVTMPDGEK
;
A
#
# COMPACT_ATOMS: atom_id res chain seq x y z
N MET A 1 -0.90 3.54 16.60
CA MET A 1 -2.20 2.97 17.02
C MET A 1 -2.35 1.66 16.26
N PRO A 2 -2.93 0.59 16.82
CA PRO A 2 -3.23 -0.58 15.99
C PRO A 2 -4.28 -0.16 14.97
N SER A 3 -3.95 -0.25 13.69
CA SER A 3 -4.88 0.05 12.59
C SER A 3 -6.10 -0.86 12.76
N GLU A 4 -7.29 -0.28 12.95
CA GLU A 4 -8.51 -1.07 12.85
C GLU A 4 -8.56 -1.69 11.45
N ASN A 5 -8.98 -2.95 11.34
CA ASN A 5 -9.13 -3.59 10.03
C ASN A 5 -10.27 -2.86 9.29
N TYR A 6 -9.91 -1.93 8.41
CA TYR A 6 -10.88 -1.24 7.56
C TYR A 6 -11.57 -2.24 6.63
N SER A 7 -12.90 -2.17 6.55
CA SER A 7 -13.67 -2.95 5.58
C SER A 7 -13.40 -2.45 4.15
N PHE A 8 -13.64 -3.29 3.15
CA PHE A 8 -13.64 -2.87 1.75
C PHE A 8 -14.52 -1.63 1.54
N LEU A 9 -15.67 -1.54 2.21
CA LEU A 9 -16.56 -0.38 2.07
C LEU A 9 -15.92 0.92 2.55
N ASP A 10 -15.11 0.87 3.60
CA ASP A 10 -14.42 2.04 4.16
C ASP A 10 -13.30 2.52 3.22
N VAL A 11 -12.67 1.59 2.51
CA VAL A 11 -11.58 1.90 1.56
C VAL A 11 -12.13 2.29 0.19
N ALA A 12 -13.22 1.67 -0.27
CA ALA A 12 -13.81 1.90 -1.60
C ALA A 12 -14.44 3.28 -1.76
N VAL A 13 -14.77 3.98 -0.66
CA VAL A 13 -15.25 5.37 -0.70
C VAL A 13 -14.13 6.37 -0.98
N LEU A 14 -12.87 5.99 -0.78
CA LEU A 14 -11.72 6.84 -1.05
C LEU A 14 -11.54 7.00 -2.55
N ASP A 15 -11.69 8.23 -3.06
CA ASP A 15 -11.61 8.52 -4.50
C ASP A 15 -10.34 7.97 -5.16
N ALA A 16 -9.21 8.07 -4.46
CA ALA A 16 -7.92 7.57 -4.92
C ALA A 16 -7.91 6.06 -5.11
N VAL A 17 -8.62 5.31 -4.26
CA VAL A 17 -8.73 3.85 -4.40
C VAL A 17 -9.79 3.49 -5.43
N ARG A 18 -10.97 4.12 -5.38
CA ARG A 18 -12.09 3.83 -6.27
C ARG A 18 -11.73 3.95 -7.75
N GLN A 19 -11.05 5.04 -8.12
CA GLN A 19 -10.65 5.28 -9.52
C GLN A 19 -9.66 4.24 -10.02
N ARG A 20 -8.63 3.95 -9.21
CA ARG A 20 -7.60 2.95 -9.52
C ARG A 20 -8.19 1.55 -9.59
N PHE A 21 -9.10 1.23 -8.68
CA PHE A 21 -9.76 -0.06 -8.65
C PHE A 21 -10.62 -0.27 -9.90
N ALA A 22 -11.39 0.75 -10.32
CA ALA A 22 -12.16 0.71 -11.56
C ALA A 22 -11.28 0.60 -12.82
N ALA A 23 -10.04 1.10 -12.77
CA ALA A 23 -9.06 0.94 -13.85
C ALA A 23 -8.40 -0.45 -13.89
N GLY A 24 -8.62 -1.30 -12.87
CA GLY A 24 -7.99 -2.61 -12.74
C GLY A 24 -6.56 -2.58 -12.23
N ASP A 25 -6.13 -1.47 -11.61
CA ASP A 25 -4.78 -1.33 -11.06
C ASP A 25 -4.57 -2.27 -9.86
N ALA A 26 -3.33 -2.73 -9.67
CA ALA A 26 -2.92 -3.38 -8.42
C ALA A 26 -2.74 -2.32 -7.33
N ILE A 27 -3.42 -2.49 -6.19
CA ILE A 27 -3.50 -1.46 -5.14
C ILE A 27 -3.21 -2.12 -3.80
N ALA A 28 -2.35 -1.47 -3.02
CA ALA A 28 -2.16 -1.72 -1.61
C ALA A 28 -2.15 -0.39 -0.86
N LEU A 29 -2.87 -0.35 0.25
CA LEU A 29 -2.89 0.74 1.21
C LEU A 29 -2.09 0.29 2.43
N LEU A 30 -1.12 1.10 2.84
CA LEU A 30 -0.20 0.79 3.91
C LEU A 30 -0.38 1.80 5.05
N SER A 31 -0.07 1.39 6.28
CA SER A 31 0.07 2.33 7.40
C SER A 31 1.15 3.38 7.11
N ALA A 32 1.05 4.56 7.73
CA ALA A 32 2.02 5.64 7.51
C ALA A 32 3.46 5.28 7.91
N ASP A 33 3.65 4.32 8.83
CA ASP A 33 4.98 3.77 9.16
C ASP A 33 5.46 2.71 8.16
N LEU A 34 4.62 2.31 7.20
CA LEU A 34 4.85 1.29 6.19
C LEU A 34 5.05 -0.13 6.76
N GLU A 35 4.63 -0.38 8.00
CA GLU A 35 4.82 -1.68 8.66
C GLU A 35 3.69 -2.65 8.40
N GLN A 36 2.47 -2.15 8.21
CA GLN A 36 1.26 -2.95 8.04
C GLN A 36 0.55 -2.64 6.73
N VAL A 37 -0.01 -3.68 6.11
CA VAL A 37 -0.97 -3.52 5.01
C VAL A 37 -2.33 -3.30 5.63
N ILE A 38 -2.88 -2.10 5.41
CA ILE A 38 -4.25 -1.77 5.84
C ILE A 38 -5.26 -2.49 4.94
N TRP A 39 -5.03 -2.45 3.63
CA TRP A 39 -5.90 -3.08 2.64
C TRP A 39 -5.16 -3.34 1.33
N ALA A 40 -5.58 -4.33 0.57
CA ALA A 40 -5.16 -4.51 -0.82
C ALA A 40 -6.26 -5.20 -1.63
N ASN A 41 -6.26 -5.00 -2.95
CA ASN A 41 -7.03 -5.86 -3.84
C ASN A 41 -6.23 -7.13 -4.20
N GLY A 42 -6.88 -8.11 -4.86
CA GLY A 42 -6.22 -9.36 -5.24
C GLY A 42 -4.90 -9.18 -6.02
N PRO A 43 -4.86 -8.36 -7.09
CA PRO A 43 -3.60 -8.06 -7.79
C PRO A 43 -2.56 -7.37 -6.91
N GLY A 44 -2.96 -6.48 -6.00
CA GLY A 44 -2.09 -5.86 -5.00
C GLY A 44 -1.50 -6.89 -4.04
N ALA A 45 -2.32 -7.81 -3.52
CA ALA A 45 -1.88 -8.91 -2.66
C ALA A 45 -0.81 -9.77 -3.35
N ALA A 46 -1.04 -10.13 -4.61
CA ALA A 46 -0.10 -10.89 -5.42
C ALA A 46 1.23 -10.15 -5.63
N VAL A 47 1.23 -8.82 -5.71
CA VAL A 47 2.48 -8.03 -5.83
C VAL A 47 3.37 -8.20 -4.60
N PHE A 48 2.78 -8.29 -3.40
CA PHE A 48 3.45 -8.53 -2.12
C PHE A 48 3.66 -10.01 -1.80
N GLY A 49 3.24 -10.93 -2.68
CA GLY A 49 3.45 -12.37 -2.52
C GLY A 49 2.40 -13.08 -1.65
N TYR A 50 1.25 -12.45 -1.43
CA TYR A 50 0.12 -13.06 -0.70
C TYR A 50 -0.86 -13.74 -1.66
N PRO A 51 -1.48 -14.86 -1.25
CA PRO A 51 -2.34 -15.66 -2.13
C PRO A 51 -3.70 -15.02 -2.40
N ASP A 52 -4.24 -14.25 -1.46
CA ASP A 52 -5.57 -13.63 -1.53
C ASP A 52 -5.65 -12.37 -0.64
N ILE A 53 -6.82 -11.74 -0.65
CA ILE A 53 -7.07 -10.47 0.05
C ILE A 53 -7.11 -10.72 1.57
N GLU A 54 -7.72 -11.81 1.98
CA GLU A 54 -7.88 -12.21 3.37
C GLU A 54 -6.53 -12.44 4.06
N ALA A 55 -5.55 -12.98 3.34
CA ALA A 55 -4.22 -13.27 3.87
C ALA A 55 -3.32 -12.03 4.05
N ILE A 56 -3.59 -10.93 3.33
CA ILE A 56 -2.73 -9.73 3.38
C ILE A 56 -3.29 -8.62 4.29
N ILE A 57 -4.60 -8.52 4.49
CA ILE A 57 -5.19 -7.48 5.33
C ILE A 57 -4.68 -7.62 6.77
N GLY A 58 -4.09 -6.55 7.29
CA GLY A 58 -3.48 -6.50 8.61
C GLY A 58 -2.14 -7.22 8.73
N ALA A 59 -1.64 -7.85 7.66
CA ALA A 59 -0.32 -8.45 7.64
C ALA A 59 0.78 -7.39 7.61
N SER A 60 2.00 -7.80 7.98
CA SER A 60 3.16 -6.94 7.75
C SER A 60 3.38 -6.71 6.26
N THR A 61 3.81 -5.52 5.86
CA THR A 61 4.13 -5.21 4.45
C THR A 61 5.26 -6.05 3.87
N GLY A 62 6.07 -6.68 4.73
CA GLY A 62 7.26 -7.43 4.30
C GLY A 62 8.32 -6.56 3.61
N LEU A 63 8.17 -5.24 3.64
CA LEU A 63 9.12 -4.31 3.01
C LEU A 63 10.45 -4.36 3.77
N PRO A 64 11.58 -4.65 3.09
CA PRO A 64 12.89 -4.54 3.69
C PRO A 64 13.13 -3.12 4.23
N LEU A 65 13.94 -2.97 5.29
CA LEU A 65 14.24 -1.66 5.89
C LEU A 65 14.71 -0.62 4.87
N ILE A 66 15.51 -1.03 3.89
CA ILE A 66 15.98 -0.15 2.81
C ILE A 66 14.83 0.31 1.90
N ALA A 67 13.87 -0.56 1.59
CA ALA A 67 12.68 -0.22 0.80
C ALA A 67 11.80 0.79 1.55
N ARG A 68 11.56 0.58 2.85
CA ARG A 68 10.82 1.54 3.69
C ARG A 68 11.50 2.91 3.69
N ARG A 69 12.81 2.96 3.93
CA ARG A 69 13.58 4.22 3.90
C ARG A 69 13.51 4.92 2.55
N GLN A 70 13.52 4.18 1.45
CA GLN A 70 13.40 4.75 0.11
C GLN A 70 12.03 5.39 -0.10
N ILE A 71 10.94 4.76 0.35
CA ILE A 71 9.60 5.33 0.29
C ILE A 71 9.53 6.59 1.16
N MET A 72 10.03 6.51 2.41
CA MET A 72 10.06 7.63 3.36
C MET A 72 10.92 8.82 2.88
N ALA A 73 11.88 8.59 2.00
CA ALA A 73 12.69 9.63 1.38
C ALA A 73 11.96 10.42 0.28
N THR A 74 10.74 10.00 -0.10
CA THR A 74 9.91 10.76 -1.04
C THR A 74 9.58 12.14 -0.46
N SER A 75 9.85 13.21 -1.21
CA SER A 75 9.62 14.57 -0.75
C SER A 75 8.18 14.78 -0.27
N GLY A 76 8.04 15.26 0.97
CA GLY A 76 6.75 15.51 1.61
C GLY A 76 6.19 14.34 2.41
N PHE A 77 6.90 13.22 2.54
CA PHE A 77 6.42 12.07 3.31
C PHE A 77 6.08 12.44 4.78
N PRO A 78 4.93 11.96 5.33
CA PRO A 78 3.97 11.05 4.70
C PRO A 78 2.95 11.73 3.76
N GLN A 79 2.83 13.06 3.75
CA GLN A 79 1.95 13.83 2.85
C GLN A 79 2.56 14.08 1.46
N ILE A 80 2.97 13.02 0.76
CA ILE A 80 3.65 13.08 -0.55
C ILE A 80 2.80 13.66 -1.71
N GLY A 81 1.51 13.88 -1.49
CA GLY A 81 0.54 14.27 -2.52
C GLY A 81 -0.03 13.05 -3.25
N ARG A 82 -0.28 13.15 -4.55
CA ARG A 82 -0.86 12.07 -5.37
C ARG A 82 0.11 11.63 -6.47
N ASP A 83 0.02 10.36 -6.82
CA ASP A 83 0.66 9.73 -7.99
C ASP A 83 2.17 10.00 -8.11
N ARG A 84 2.88 9.97 -6.98
CA ARG A 84 4.35 10.07 -6.97
C ARG A 84 4.95 8.77 -7.48
N ALA A 85 5.61 8.84 -8.63
CA ALA A 85 6.34 7.70 -9.16
C ALA A 85 7.51 7.33 -8.23
N ILE A 86 7.50 6.11 -7.74
CA ILE A 86 8.58 5.51 -6.95
C ILE A 86 8.92 4.13 -7.52
N THR A 87 10.14 3.66 -7.30
CA THR A 87 10.54 2.30 -7.66
C THR A 87 11.02 1.59 -6.41
N VAL A 88 10.37 0.50 -6.01
CA VAL A 88 10.68 -0.21 -4.77
C VAL A 88 11.16 -1.62 -5.11
N ARG A 89 12.23 -2.08 -4.45
CA ARG A 89 12.61 -3.50 -4.50
C ARG A 89 11.73 -4.30 -3.54
N LEU A 90 10.92 -5.19 -4.11
CA LEU A 90 10.14 -6.17 -3.36
C LEU A 90 10.87 -7.51 -3.38
N ALA A 91 10.81 -8.23 -2.26
CA ALA A 91 11.33 -9.58 -2.13
C ALA A 91 10.15 -10.53 -1.87
N THR A 92 9.99 -11.53 -2.74
CA THR A 92 8.96 -12.55 -2.63
C THR A 92 9.61 -13.92 -2.80
N GLY A 93 9.63 -14.72 -1.73
CA GLY A 93 10.39 -15.95 -1.67
C GLY A 93 11.90 -15.71 -1.89
N LEU A 94 12.50 -16.42 -2.84
CA LEU A 94 13.91 -16.29 -3.20
C LEU A 94 14.17 -15.23 -4.28
N THR A 95 13.14 -14.54 -4.76
CA THR A 95 13.24 -13.57 -5.84
C THR A 95 13.13 -12.15 -5.32
N SER A 96 13.86 -11.22 -5.93
CA SER A 96 13.70 -9.80 -5.65
C SER A 96 13.68 -9.00 -6.95
N ARG A 97 12.67 -8.13 -7.08
CA ARG A 97 12.37 -7.38 -8.30
C ARG A 97 12.15 -5.91 -7.98
N ALA A 98 12.59 -5.04 -8.89
CA ALA A 98 12.26 -3.62 -8.84
C ALA A 98 10.85 -3.43 -9.44
N VAL A 99 9.94 -2.84 -8.66
CA VAL A 99 8.54 -2.61 -9.06
C VAL A 99 8.28 -1.11 -9.01
N GLY A 100 7.75 -0.56 -10.10
CA GLY A 100 7.29 0.82 -10.16
C GLY A 100 5.91 0.97 -9.51
N PHE A 101 5.75 1.98 -8.66
CA PHE A 101 4.48 2.34 -8.04
C PHE A 101 4.16 3.81 -8.26
N LEU A 102 2.86 4.13 -8.27
CA LEU A 102 2.36 5.47 -8.06
C LEU A 102 1.90 5.57 -6.60
N ALA A 103 2.68 6.27 -5.78
CA ALA A 103 2.40 6.44 -4.36
C ALA A 103 1.59 7.72 -4.10
N SER A 104 0.54 7.59 -3.30
CA SER A 104 -0.32 8.70 -2.90
C SER A 104 -0.50 8.71 -1.38
N ALA A 105 -0.53 9.89 -0.78
CA ALA A 105 -1.02 10.08 0.57
C ALA A 105 -2.55 10.04 0.54
N VAL A 106 -3.15 9.27 1.44
CA VAL A 106 -4.60 9.09 1.54
C VAL A 106 -5.00 9.36 2.99
N THR A 107 -6.12 10.04 3.18
CA THR A 107 -6.74 10.19 4.50
C THR A 107 -7.90 9.22 4.59
N MET A 108 -7.91 8.38 5.62
CA MET A 108 -8.96 7.41 5.91
C MET A 108 -10.25 8.11 6.35
N PRO A 109 -11.41 7.44 6.28
CA PRO A 109 -12.70 8.05 6.63
C PRO A 109 -12.79 8.58 8.07
N ASP A 110 -12.04 7.98 8.99
CA ASP A 110 -11.91 8.39 10.40
C ASP A 110 -10.87 9.52 10.62
N GLY A 111 -10.14 9.91 9.58
CA GLY A 111 -9.11 10.94 9.63
C GLY A 111 -7.68 10.42 9.83
N GLU A 112 -7.46 9.10 9.92
CA GLU A 112 -6.11 8.52 9.93
C GLU A 112 -5.39 8.84 8.60
N LYS A 113 -4.06 9.05 8.66
CA LYS A 113 -3.23 9.44 7.51
C LYS A 113 -2.20 8.37 7.16
#